data_AF-A0A9D4DFS9-F1
#
_entry.id   AF-A0A9D4DFS9-F1
#
_cell.length_a   1.000
_cell.length_b   1.000
_cell.length_c   1.000
_cell.angle_alpha   90.00
_cell.angle_beta   90.00
_cell.angle_gamma   90.00
#
_symmetry.space_group_name_H-M   'P 1'
#
loop_
_entity.id
_entity.type
_entity.pdbx_description
1 polymer ?
#
loop_
_entity_poly.entity_id
_entity_poly.type
_entity_poly.pdbx_seq_one_letter_code
_entity_poly.pdbx_strand_id
1 'polypeptide(L)' 'MAPSSMKIKIIALPERKNSVWIGGSILASMSTFQPMLISKQEYDKFGVSNFHRKCF' A
#
# COMPACT_ATOMS: atom_id res chain seq x y z
N MET A 1 -9.68 15.47 -21.38
CA MET A 1 -9.22 14.49 -22.41
C MET A 1 -7.70 14.52 -22.41
N ALA A 2 -7.03 13.37 -22.32
CA ALA A 2 -5.57 13.34 -22.23
C ALA A 2 -4.91 13.81 -23.55
N PRO A 3 -3.76 14.51 -23.49
CA PRO A 3 -3.07 15.03 -24.67
C PRO A 3 -2.58 13.89 -25.57
N SER A 4 -2.71 14.08 -26.89
CA SER A 4 -2.49 13.08 -27.95
C SER A 4 -1.04 12.58 -28.10
N SER A 5 -0.08 13.21 -27.42
CA SER A 5 1.34 12.80 -27.43
C SER A 5 1.69 11.74 -26.38
N MET A 6 0.77 11.39 -25.47
CA MET A 6 1.05 10.44 -24.40
C MET A 6 0.61 9.01 -24.79
N LYS A 7 1.56 8.07 -24.85
CA LYS A 7 1.25 6.64 -24.99
C LYS A 7 0.65 6.12 -23.67
N ILE A 8 -0.67 6.01 -23.62
CA ILE A 8 -1.40 5.44 -22.47
C ILE A 8 -1.43 3.92 -22.60
N LYS A 9 -0.84 3.20 -21.64
CA LYS A 9 -0.97 1.74 -21.53
C LYS A 9 -2.04 1.43 -20.49
N ILE A 10 -3.18 0.92 -20.94
CA ILE A 10 -4.23 0.43 -20.05
C ILE A 10 -3.93 -1.05 -19.76
N ILE A 11 -3.54 -1.35 -18.52
CA ILE A 11 -3.31 -2.73 -18.06
C ILE A 11 -4.52 -3.15 -17.24
N ALA A 12 -5.35 -4.01 -17.82
CA ALA A 12 -6.60 -4.47 -17.23
C ALA A 12 -6.56 -5.98 -17.01
N LEU A 13 -5.83 -6.43 -15.98
CA LEU A 13 -5.74 -7.86 -15.67
C LEU A 13 -7.13 -8.44 -15.33
N PRO A 14 -7.38 -9.72 -15.67
CA PRO A 14 -8.63 -10.40 -15.32
C PRO A 14 -8.80 -10.57 -13.80
N GLU A 15 -7.71 -10.65 -13.04
CA GLU A 15 -7.69 -10.77 -11.58
C GLU A 15 -7.87 -9.44 -10.83
N ARG A 16 -8.39 -8.38 -11.48
CA ARG A 16 -8.66 -7.08 -10.85
C ARG A 16 -9.46 -7.15 -9.54
N LYS A 17 -10.28 -8.19 -9.35
CA LYS A 17 -11.01 -8.43 -8.09
C LYS A 17 -10.09 -8.75 -6.90
N ASN A 18 -8.96 -9.41 -7.16
CA ASN A 18 -8.03 -9.90 -6.14
C ASN A 18 -6.69 -9.17 -6.15
N SER A 19 -6.44 -8.27 -7.11
CA SER A 19 -5.17 -7.57 -7.26
C SER A 19 -4.76 -6.79 -6.00
N VAL A 20 -5.74 -6.28 -5.23
CA VAL A 20 -5.49 -5.63 -3.94
C VAL A 20 -4.90 -6.60 -2.91
N TRP A 21 -5.46 -7.81 -2.82
CA TRP A 21 -4.98 -8.85 -1.91
C TRP A 21 -3.63 -9.41 -2.33
N ILE A 22 -3.39 -9.57 -3.63
CA ILE A 22 -2.11 -10.02 -4.19
C ILE A 22 -1.02 -8.97 -3.92
N GLY A 23 -1.31 -7.68 -4.14
CA GLY A 23 -0.38 -6.60 -3.83
C GLY A 23 -0.10 -6.50 -2.32
N GLY A 24 -1.13 -6.63 -1.48
CA GLY A 24 -1.01 -6.60 -0.02
C GLY A 24 -0.18 -7.75 0.54
N SER A 25 -0.32 -8.97 0.02
CA SER A 25 0.47 -10.13 0.48
C SER A 25 1.94 -10.03 0.10
N ILE A 26 2.24 -9.47 -1.09
CA ILE A 26 3.60 -9.17 -1.52
C ILE A 26 4.21 -8.10 -0.61
N LEU A 27 3.51 -6.98 -0.41
CA LEU A 27 3.99 -5.88 0.43
C LEU A 27 4.25 -6.33 1.87
N ALA A 28 3.33 -7.09 2.48
CA ALA A 28 3.47 -7.60 3.84
C ALA A 28 4.69 -8.52 3.99
N SER A 29 5.08 -9.21 2.92
CA SER A 29 6.21 -10.15 2.90
C SER A 29 7.55 -9.47 2.63
N MET A 30 7.57 -8.18 2.28
CA MET A 30 8.81 -7.44 2.04
C MET A 30 9.46 -7.01 3.36
N SER A 31 10.77 -7.23 3.50
CA SER A 31 11.56 -6.77 4.65
C SER A 31 11.55 -5.23 4.80
N THR A 32 11.40 -4.51 3.68
CA THR A 32 11.25 -3.05 3.65
C THR A 32 9.93 -2.56 4.24
N PHE A 33 8.93 -3.43 4.38
CA PHE A 33 7.64 -3.10 4.97
C PHE A 33 7.62 -3.30 6.50
N GLN A 34 8.56 -4.07 7.05
CA GLN A 34 8.71 -4.27 8.50
C GLN A 34 8.80 -2.97 9.33
N PRO A 35 9.57 -1.93 8.95
CA PRO A 35 9.63 -0.70 9.73
C PRO A 35 8.33 0.12 9.69
N MET A 36 7.42 -0.13 8.73
CA MET A 36 6.11 0.52 8.66
C MET A 36 5.07 -0.14 9.56
N LEU A 37 5.33 -1.36 10.05
CA LEU A 37 4.44 -2.03 10.99
C LEU A 37 4.43 -1.29 12.32
N ILE A 38 3.27 -1.33 12.99
CA ILE A 38 3.06 -0.73 14.30
C ILE A 38 2.90 -1.87 15.28
N SER A 39 3.81 -1.95 16.25
CA SER A 39 3.71 -2.92 17.33
C SER A 39 2.62 -2.52 18.32
N LYS A 40 2.07 -3.49 19.06
CA LYS A 40 1.10 -3.22 20.12
C LYS A 40 1.59 -2.18 21.13
N GLN A 41 2.86 -2.25 21.51
CA GLN A 41 3.47 -1.29 22.45
C GLN A 41 3.53 0.13 21.88
N GLU A 42 3.76 0.28 20.58
CA GLU A 42 3.82 1.58 19.90
C GLU A 42 2.40 2.17 19.78
N TYR A 43 1.41 1.33 19.51
CA TYR A 43 0.00 1.71 19.52
C TYR A 43 -0.47 2.18 20.91
N ASP A 44 -0.17 1.42 21.96
CA ASP A 44 -0.57 1.76 23.33
C ASP A 44 0.11 3.05 23.85
N LYS A 45 1.30 3.38 23.34
CA LYS A 45 2.06 4.59 23.74
C LYS A 45 1.65 5.86 23.01
N PHE A 46 1.44 5.79 21.70
CA PHE A 46 1.20 6.98 20.88
C PHE A 46 -0.24 7.14 20.43
N GLY A 47 -1.08 6.13 20.69
CA GLY A 47 -2.47 6.09 20.28
C GLY A 47 -2.63 6.16 18.75
N VAL A 48 -3.85 6.48 18.32
CA VAL A 48 -4.24 6.53 16.90
C VAL A 48 -3.51 7.65 16.14
N SER A 49 -3.05 8.69 16.85
CA SER A 49 -2.47 9.91 16.27
C SER A 49 -1.19 9.67 15.46
N ASN A 50 -0.40 8.66 15.83
CA ASN A 50 0.87 8.37 15.15
C ASN A 50 0.71 7.51 13.88
N PHE A 51 -0.51 7.00 13.63
CA PHE A 51 -0.81 6.14 12.48
C PHE A 51 -0.70 6.90 11.15
N HIS A 52 -1.25 8.12 11.10
CA HIS A 52 -1.26 8.94 9.88
C HIS A 52 0.13 9.34 9.37
N ARG A 53 1.15 9.34 10.24
CA ARG A 53 2.51 9.76 9.88
C ARG A 53 3.37 8.60 9.36
N LYS A 54 3.03 7.36 9.72
CA LYS A 54 3.82 6.17 9.37
C LYS A 54 3.27 5.43 8.14
N CYS A 55 1.99 5.62 7.83
CA CYS A 55 1.29 4.91 6.76
C CYS A 55 0.97 5.76 5.52
N PHE A 56 1.33 7.06 5.49
CA PHE A 56 1.16 7.96 4.34
C PHE A 56 2.50 8.55 3.89
#